data_AF-A0A351TN21-F1
#
_entry.id   AF-A0A351TN21-F1
#
_cell.length_a   1.000
_cell.length_b   1.000
_cell.length_c   1.000
_cell.angle_alpha   90.00
_cell.angle_beta   90.00
_cell.angle_gamma   90.00
#
_symmetry.space_group_name_H-M   'P 1'
#
loop_
_entity.id
_entity.type
_entity.pdbx_description
1 polymer ?
#
loop_
_entity_poly.entity_id
_entity_poly.type
_entity_poly.pdbx_seq_one_letter_code
_entity_poly.pdbx_strand_id
1 'polypeptide(L)'
;MNKKLSLLLSCSKRSVKFIWIKDRQYFLLMLISIVLDAIKVFPGMYLMSYSIDLLTEQVLFSDYIGTIVSVIFIMLTLSVVLSLTNNRLQYVKKRLEAKIRLDVDDVCLHADYAEIQSKSFIDKKNFALAAIDNGSLDLVIQCLKNLLSSVITMAGGL
;
A
#
# COMPACT_ATOMS: atom_id res chain seq x y z
N MET A 1 -18.08 11.26 20.50
CA MET A 1 -16.87 11.10 19.66
C MET A 1 -16.39 9.65 19.56
N ASN A 2 -16.30 8.91 20.67
CA ASN A 2 -15.82 7.50 20.69
C ASN A 2 -16.58 6.51 19.78
N LYS A 3 -17.90 6.65 19.60
CA LYS A 3 -18.70 5.75 18.74
C LYS A 3 -18.29 5.84 17.25
N LYS A 4 -18.08 7.05 16.72
CA LYS A 4 -17.60 7.26 15.34
C LYS A 4 -16.20 6.68 15.14
N LEU A 5 -15.31 6.87 16.12
CA LEU A 5 -13.95 6.31 16.06
C LEU A 5 -13.96 4.77 16.05
N SER A 6 -14.81 4.15 16.88
CA SER A 6 -14.95 2.69 16.91
C SER A 6 -15.53 2.12 15.60
N LEU A 7 -16.44 2.85 14.96
CA LEU A 7 -17.02 2.47 13.66
C LEU A 7 -15.98 2.55 12.54
N LEU A 8 -15.16 3.61 12.52
CA LEU A 8 -14.07 3.74 11.56
C LEU A 8 -13.01 2.64 11.73
N LEU A 9 -12.64 2.33 12.98
CA LEU A 9 -11.73 1.22 13.31
C LEU A 9 -12.32 -0.15 12.92
N SER A 10 -13.61 -0.34 13.13
CA SER A 10 -14.29 -1.60 12.78
C SER A 10 -14.40 -1.77 11.27
N CYS A 11 -14.73 -0.70 10.52
CA CYS A 11 -14.70 -0.71 9.06
C CYS A 11 -13.28 -0.98 8.52
N SER A 12 -12.27 -0.31 9.06
CA SER A 12 -10.86 -0.55 8.67
C SER A 12 -10.46 -2.01 8.89
N LYS A 13 -10.76 -2.58 10.07
CA LYS A 13 -10.52 -4.01 10.35
C LYS A 13 -11.26 -4.93 9.37
N ARG A 14 -12.50 -4.60 9.00
CA ARG A 14 -13.31 -5.41 8.08
C ARG A 14 -12.74 -5.37 6.66
N SER A 15 -12.28 -4.21 6.19
CA SER A 15 -11.60 -4.06 4.90
C SER A 15 -10.26 -4.80 4.85
N VAL A 16 -9.43 -4.67 5.90
CA VAL A 16 -8.16 -5.40 6.01
C VAL A 16 -8.40 -6.91 6.04
N LYS A 17 -9.39 -7.37 6.82
CA LYS A 17 -9.76 -8.79 6.89
C LYS A 17 -10.30 -9.30 5.55
N PHE A 18 -11.07 -8.49 4.81
CA PHE A 18 -11.55 -8.84 3.48
C PHE A 18 -10.40 -9.05 2.49
N ILE A 19 -9.43 -8.13 2.47
CA ILE A 19 -8.23 -8.25 1.63
C ILE A 19 -7.43 -9.51 2.01
N TRP A 20 -7.22 -9.74 3.31
CA TRP A 20 -6.49 -10.90 3.82
C TRP A 20 -7.15 -12.24 3.45
N ILE A 21 -8.49 -12.33 3.53
CA ILE A 21 -9.24 -13.55 3.22
C ILE A 21 -9.23 -13.85 1.71
N LYS A 22 -9.35 -12.81 0.87
CA LYS A 22 -9.40 -12.98 -0.58
C LYS A 22 -8.04 -13.28 -1.20
N ASP A 23 -6.97 -12.59 -0.78
CA ASP A 23 -5.63 -12.80 -1.33
C ASP A 23 -4.50 -12.48 -0.32
N ARG A 24 -3.96 -13.52 0.30
CA ARG A 24 -2.85 -13.42 1.26
C ARG A 24 -1.54 -13.00 0.60
N GLN A 25 -1.31 -13.35 -0.66
CA GLN A 25 -0.11 -12.95 -1.39
C GLN A 25 -0.12 -11.45 -1.63
N TYR A 26 -1.27 -10.91 -2.04
CA TYR A 26 -1.47 -9.48 -2.21
C TYR A 26 -1.18 -8.69 -0.94
N PHE A 27 -1.69 -9.16 0.19
CA PHE A 27 -1.46 -8.50 1.48
C PHE A 27 0.02 -8.51 1.91
N LEU A 28 0.72 -9.62 1.70
CA LEU A 28 2.15 -9.71 2.01
C LEU A 28 2.99 -8.80 1.10
N LEU A 29 2.72 -8.78 -0.20
CA LEU A 29 3.37 -7.87 -1.14
C LEU A 29 3.13 -6.40 -0.79
N MET A 30 1.92 -6.07 -0.33
CA MET A 30 1.58 -4.72 0.12
C MET A 30 2.40 -4.32 1.34
N LEU A 31 2.47 -5.19 2.36
CA LEU A 31 3.30 -4.92 3.55
C LEU A 31 4.77 -4.74 3.20
N ILE A 32 5.33 -5.60 2.35
CA ILE A 32 6.72 -5.50 1.89
C ILE A 32 6.94 -4.17 1.16
N SER A 33 6.01 -3.78 0.28
CA SER A 33 6.10 -2.51 -0.44
C SER A 33 6.07 -1.32 0.53
N ILE A 34 5.28 -1.36 1.60
CA ILE A 34 5.19 -0.28 2.59
C ILE A 34 6.50 -0.17 3.38
N VAL A 35 7.05 -1.31 3.82
CA VAL A 35 8.32 -1.35 4.55
C VAL A 35 9.47 -0.84 3.69
N LEU A 36 9.57 -1.27 2.43
CA LEU A 36 10.58 -0.79 1.49
C LEU A 36 10.47 0.71 1.22
N ASP A 37 9.25 1.24 1.12
CA ASP A 37 8.98 2.67 0.90
C ASP A 37 9.43 3.50 2.11
N ALA A 38 9.18 3.02 3.33
CA ALA A 38 9.65 3.66 4.55
C ALA A 38 11.18 3.60 4.68
N ILE A 39 11.82 2.47 4.35
CA ILE A 39 13.27 2.31 4.43
C ILE A 39 14.00 3.25 3.45
N LYS A 40 13.39 3.55 2.29
CA LYS A 40 13.97 4.44 1.29
C LYS A 40 14.26 5.87 1.79
N VAL A 41 13.62 6.31 2.87
CA VAL A 41 13.81 7.65 3.44
C VAL A 41 15.14 7.77 4.20
N PHE A 42 15.60 6.70 4.87
CA PHE A 42 16.80 6.76 5.72
C PHE A 42 18.10 7.05 4.98
N PRO A 43 18.40 6.43 3.81
CA PRO A 43 19.61 6.77 3.06
C PRO A 43 19.68 8.25 2.68
N GLY A 44 18.53 8.90 2.45
CA GLY A 44 18.46 10.32 2.10
C GLY A 44 18.82 11.22 3.28
N MET A 45 18.32 10.88 4.47
CA MET A 45 18.67 11.57 5.70
C MET A 45 20.14 11.38 6.07
N TYR A 46 20.68 10.16 5.90
CA TYR A 46 22.10 9.89 6.13
C TYR A 46 23.00 10.73 5.22
N LEU A 47 22.66 10.83 3.92
CA LEU A 47 23.41 11.63 2.96
C LEU A 47 23.39 13.12 3.34
N MET A 48 22.23 13.63 3.77
CA MET A 48 22.10 15.01 4.25
C MET A 48 22.96 15.28 5.49
N SER A 49 22.96 14.38 6.49
CA SER A 49 23.81 14.50 7.67
C SER A 49 25.30 14.48 7.30
N TYR A 50 25.70 13.54 6.46
CA TYR A 50 27.10 13.39 6.05
C TYR A 50 27.62 14.57 5.22
N SER A 51 26.76 15.22 4.43
CA SER A 51 27.09 16.46 3.73
C SER A 51 27.29 17.64 4.70
N ILE A 52 26.57 17.67 5.83
CA ILE A 52 26.78 18.68 6.89
C ILE A 52 28.10 18.41 7.61
N ASP A 53 28.38 17.15 7.96
CA ASP A 53 29.62 16.78 8.62
C ASP A 53 30.86 17.11 7.76
N LEU A 54 30.80 16.93 6.44
CA LEU A 54 31.86 17.36 5.51
C LEU A 54 32.13 18.88 5.54
N LEU A 55 31.09 19.69 5.72
CA LEU A 55 31.24 21.14 5.84
C LEU A 55 31.91 21.55 7.17
N THR A 56 31.79 20.69 8.19
CA THR A 56 32.11 21.03 9.59
C THR A 56 33.44 20.41 10.03
N GLU A 57 33.72 19.19 9.60
CA GLU A 57 34.97 18.45 9.82
C GLU A 57 35.65 18.24 8.47
N GLN A 58 36.91 18.64 8.34
CA GLN A 58 37.70 18.60 7.10
C GLN A 58 38.03 17.16 6.66
N VAL A 59 37.03 16.36 6.28
CA VAL A 59 37.19 15.00 5.78
C VAL A 59 37.75 15.05 4.35
N LEU A 60 38.67 14.14 4.04
CA LEU A 60 39.26 14.01 2.70
C LEU A 60 38.18 13.75 1.64
N PHE A 61 38.15 14.61 0.61
CA PHE A 61 37.15 14.59 -0.46
C PHE A 61 37.05 13.24 -1.21
N SER A 62 38.14 12.46 -1.23
CA SER A 62 38.21 11.12 -1.82
C SER A 62 37.31 10.11 -1.11
N ASP A 63 37.32 10.08 0.22
CA ASP A 63 36.52 9.14 1.02
C ASP A 63 35.04 9.53 1.03
N TYR A 64 34.77 10.83 0.87
CA TYR A 64 33.42 11.37 0.70
C TYR A 64 32.75 10.89 -0.61
N ILE A 65 33.46 10.99 -1.74
CA ILE A 65 32.95 10.54 -3.04
C ILE A 65 32.64 9.04 -3.00
N GLY A 66 33.53 8.22 -2.43
CA GLY A 66 33.31 6.77 -2.32
C GLY A 66 32.05 6.43 -1.50
N THR A 67 31.86 7.11 -0.38
CA THR A 67 30.69 6.91 0.50
C THR A 67 29.40 7.33 -0.18
N ILE A 68 29.38 8.48 -0.88
CA ILE A 68 28.20 8.94 -1.61
C ILE A 68 27.83 8.01 -2.76
N VAL A 69 28.81 7.56 -3.56
CA VAL A 69 28.54 6.65 -4.68
C VAL A 69 27.93 5.34 -4.16
N SER A 70 28.41 4.83 -3.03
CA SER A 70 27.82 3.66 -2.36
C SER A 70 26.37 3.90 -1.92
N VAL A 71 26.09 5.03 -1.25
CA VAL A 71 24.72 5.36 -0.79
C VAL A 71 23.76 5.57 -1.96
N ILE A 72 24.19 6.24 -3.03
CA ILE A 72 23.40 6.42 -4.26
C ILE A 72 23.11 5.06 -4.89
N PHE A 73 24.10 4.16 -4.95
CA PHE A 73 23.90 2.81 -5.49
C PHE A 73 22.87 2.02 -4.67
N ILE A 74 22.90 2.12 -3.34
CA ILE A 74 21.91 1.53 -2.44
C ILE A 74 20.51 2.11 -2.73
N MET A 75 20.36 3.43 -2.82
CA MET A 75 19.08 4.08 -3.15
C MET A 75 18.51 3.64 -4.50
N LEU A 76 19.38 3.48 -5.50
CA LEU A 76 19.00 3.09 -6.84
C LEU A 76 18.51 1.63 -6.83
N THR A 77 19.26 0.74 -6.18
CA THR A 77 18.86 -0.67 -6.00
C THR A 77 17.52 -0.76 -5.27
N LEU A 78 17.35 -0.01 -4.17
CA LEU A 78 16.10 0.01 -3.41
C LEU A 78 14.93 0.51 -4.25
N SER A 79 15.15 1.52 -5.09
CA SER A 79 14.12 2.08 -5.97
C SER A 79 13.69 1.09 -7.06
N VAL A 80 14.63 0.33 -7.62
CA VAL A 80 14.33 -0.72 -8.61
C VAL A 80 13.52 -1.85 -7.96
N VAL A 81 13.93 -2.32 -6.78
CA VAL A 81 13.21 -3.37 -6.03
C VAL A 81 11.79 -2.90 -5.66
N LEU A 82 11.65 -1.65 -5.22
CA LEU A 82 10.35 -1.05 -4.91
C LEU A 82 9.45 -1.01 -6.16
N SER A 83 10.00 -0.57 -7.30
CA SER A 83 9.27 -0.49 -8.56
C SER A 83 8.80 -1.87 -9.05
N LEU A 84 9.67 -2.88 -8.97
CA LEU A 84 9.32 -4.27 -9.30
C LEU A 84 8.21 -4.81 -8.37
N THR A 85 8.32 -4.54 -7.08
CA THR A 85 7.32 -4.94 -6.07
C THR A 85 5.99 -4.28 -6.35
N ASN A 86 5.99 -2.98 -6.66
CA ASN A 86 4.77 -2.23 -6.96
C ASN A 86 4.10 -2.69 -8.26
N ASN A 87 4.89 -3.02 -9.30
CA ASN A 87 4.37 -3.59 -10.54
C ASN A 87 3.72 -4.96 -10.31
N ARG A 88 4.37 -5.84 -9.52
CA ARG A 88 3.77 -7.11 -9.11
C ARG A 88 2.50 -6.91 -8.29
N LEU A 89 2.49 -5.94 -7.38
CA LEU A 89 1.33 -5.59 -6.58
C LEU A 89 0.15 -5.16 -7.46
N GLN A 90 0.39 -4.28 -8.46
CA GLN A 90 -0.64 -3.87 -9.42
C GLN A 90 -1.21 -5.05 -10.21
N TYR A 91 -0.36 -5.99 -10.62
CA TYR A 91 -0.81 -7.19 -11.34
C TYR A 91 -1.73 -8.06 -10.48
N VAL A 92 -1.32 -8.34 -9.24
CA VAL A 92 -2.13 -9.13 -8.30
C VAL A 92 -3.43 -8.39 -7.94
N LYS A 93 -3.39 -7.06 -7.85
CA LYS A 93 -4.58 -6.22 -7.65
C LYS A 93 -5.62 -6.40 -8.76
N LYS A 94 -5.19 -6.30 -10.02
CA LYS A 94 -6.10 -6.51 -11.18
C LYS A 94 -6.71 -7.90 -11.17
N ARG A 95 -5.92 -8.91 -10.78
CA ARG A 95 -6.41 -10.29 -10.62
C ARG A 95 -7.46 -10.39 -9.51
N LEU A 96 -7.25 -9.71 -8.39
CA LEU A 96 -8.21 -9.65 -7.28
C LEU A 96 -9.51 -8.97 -7.71
N GLU A 97 -9.44 -7.83 -8.38
CA GLU A 97 -10.61 -7.10 -8.91
C GLU A 97 -11.41 -7.97 -9.89
N ALA A 98 -10.73 -8.66 -10.81
CA ALA A 98 -11.37 -9.59 -11.74
C ALA A 98 -12.07 -10.74 -11.01
N LYS A 99 -11.45 -11.30 -9.96
CA LYS A 99 -12.05 -12.37 -9.16
C LYS A 99 -13.28 -11.88 -8.38
N ILE A 100 -13.27 -10.65 -7.87
CA ILE A 100 -14.42 -10.06 -7.19
C ILE A 100 -15.57 -9.85 -8.19
N ARG A 101 -15.29 -9.37 -9.40
CA ARG A 101 -16.30 -9.25 -10.46
C ARG A 101 -16.92 -10.61 -10.82
N LEU A 102 -16.11 -11.64 -10.98
CA LEU A 102 -16.59 -12.99 -11.26
C LEU A 102 -17.48 -13.55 -10.13
N ASP A 103 -17.13 -13.34 -8.86
CA ASP A 103 -17.98 -13.76 -7.74
C ASP A 103 -19.32 -13.00 -7.72
N VAL A 104 -19.32 -11.71 -8.09
CA VAL A 104 -20.56 -10.92 -8.22
C VAL A 104 -21.42 -11.46 -9.36
N ASP A 105 -20.81 -11.82 -10.48
CA ASP A 105 -21.52 -12.39 -11.63
C ASP A 105 -22.07 -13.78 -11.31
N ASP A 106 -21.33 -14.63 -10.59
CA ASP A 106 -21.77 -15.96 -10.16
C ASP A 106 -22.98 -15.89 -9.23
N VAL A 107 -22.96 -14.95 -8.26
CA VAL A 107 -24.11 -14.68 -7.39
C VAL A 107 -25.30 -14.14 -8.19
N CYS A 108 -25.08 -13.33 -9.22
CA CYS A 108 -26.15 -12.89 -10.11
C CYS A 108 -26.73 -14.04 -10.93
N LEU A 109 -25.91 -15.05 -11.27
CA LEU A 109 -26.33 -16.20 -12.08
C LEU A 109 -27.15 -17.21 -11.28
N HIS A 110 -26.88 -17.34 -9.98
CA HIS A 110 -27.54 -18.28 -9.06
C HIS A 110 -28.71 -17.66 -8.28
N ALA A 111 -28.89 -16.35 -8.33
CA ALA A 111 -30.00 -15.68 -7.67
C ALA A 111 -31.33 -15.92 -8.42
N ASP A 112 -32.43 -16.02 -7.68
CA ASP A 112 -33.74 -16.26 -8.25
C ASP A 112 -34.23 -15.03 -9.05
N TYR A 113 -34.96 -15.24 -10.15
CA TYR A 113 -35.29 -14.16 -11.11
C TYR A 113 -36.06 -12.99 -10.46
N ALA A 114 -36.89 -13.29 -9.45
CA ALA A 114 -37.62 -12.30 -8.66
C ALA A 114 -36.72 -11.49 -7.71
N GLU A 115 -35.62 -12.08 -7.23
CA GLU A 115 -34.66 -11.44 -6.34
C GLU A 115 -33.72 -10.50 -7.11
N ILE A 116 -33.33 -10.89 -8.33
CA ILE A 116 -32.46 -10.09 -9.21
C ILE A 116 -33.15 -8.79 -9.66
N GLN A 117 -34.46 -8.81 -9.90
CA GLN A 117 -35.25 -7.61 -10.22
C GLN A 117 -35.55 -6.73 -9.00
N SER A 118 -35.30 -7.22 -7.78
CA SER A 118 -35.55 -6.41 -6.60
C SER A 118 -34.60 -5.20 -6.62
N LYS A 119 -35.17 -4.00 -6.40
CA LYS A 119 -34.41 -2.76 -6.34
C LYS A 119 -33.25 -2.84 -5.34
N SER A 120 -33.45 -3.56 -4.24
CA SER A 120 -32.43 -3.78 -3.21
C SER A 120 -31.23 -4.63 -3.68
N PHE A 121 -31.42 -5.57 -4.60
CA PHE A 121 -30.35 -6.41 -5.15
C PHE A 121 -29.56 -5.63 -6.21
N ILE A 122 -30.26 -4.92 -7.09
CA ILE A 122 -29.66 -4.03 -8.10
C ILE A 122 -28.82 -2.93 -7.42
N ASP A 123 -29.33 -2.30 -6.37
CA ASP A 123 -28.60 -1.26 -5.63
C ASP A 123 -27.33 -1.83 -4.97
N LYS A 124 -27.39 -3.02 -4.38
CA LYS A 124 -26.22 -3.70 -3.78
C LYS A 124 -25.18 -4.08 -4.83
N LYS A 125 -25.61 -4.60 -5.99
CA LYS A 125 -24.74 -4.92 -7.12
C LYS A 125 -24.04 -3.67 -7.65
N ASN A 126 -24.81 -2.61 -7.93
CA ASN A 126 -24.29 -1.35 -8.43
C ASN A 126 -23.34 -0.70 -7.43
N PHE A 127 -23.62 -0.78 -6.13
CA PHE A 127 -22.71 -0.30 -5.10
C PHE A 127 -21.39 -1.10 -5.06
N ALA A 128 -21.45 -2.43 -5.16
CA ALA A 128 -20.26 -3.27 -5.20
C ALA A 128 -19.39 -3.00 -6.45
N LEU A 129 -20.02 -2.87 -7.62
CA LEU A 129 -19.33 -2.53 -8.87
C LEU A 129 -18.77 -1.11 -8.82
N ALA A 130 -19.54 -0.13 -8.33
CA ALA A 130 -19.06 1.24 -8.15
C ALA A 130 -17.92 1.33 -7.13
N ALA A 131 -17.90 0.50 -6.09
CA ALA A 131 -16.78 0.44 -5.14
C ALA A 131 -15.50 -0.08 -5.81
N ILE A 132 -15.61 -1.03 -6.74
CA ILE A 132 -14.49 -1.54 -7.53
C ILE A 132 -14.03 -0.47 -8.53
N ASP A 133 -14.95 0.13 -9.28
CA ASP A 133 -14.65 1.08 -10.35
C ASP A 133 -14.14 2.44 -9.84
N ASN A 134 -14.60 2.88 -8.66
CA ASN A 134 -14.10 4.09 -8.02
C ASN A 134 -12.75 3.89 -7.31
N GLY A 135 -12.11 2.73 -7.42
CA GLY A 135 -10.81 2.48 -6.80
C GLY A 135 -10.84 2.55 -5.27
N SER A 136 -11.98 2.22 -4.64
CA SER A 136 -12.09 2.28 -3.17
C SER A 136 -11.07 1.39 -2.46
N LEU A 137 -10.65 0.31 -3.13
CA LEU A 137 -9.58 -0.58 -2.68
C LEU A 137 -8.22 0.15 -2.70
N ASP A 138 -7.90 0.94 -3.73
CA ASP A 138 -6.67 1.76 -3.75
C ASP A 138 -6.66 2.78 -2.61
N LEU A 139 -7.79 3.44 -2.35
CA LEU A 139 -7.89 4.44 -1.28
C LEU A 139 -7.61 3.82 0.09
N VAL A 140 -8.15 2.63 0.34
CA VAL A 140 -7.88 1.88 1.59
C VAL A 140 -6.41 1.52 1.68
N ILE A 141 -5.79 1.10 0.58
CA ILE A 141 -4.37 0.73 0.55
C ILE A 141 -3.47 1.93 0.76
N GLN A 142 -3.75 3.06 0.10
CA GLN A 142 -3.00 4.30 0.28
C GLN A 142 -3.10 4.80 1.72
N CYS A 143 -4.30 4.77 2.33
CA CYS A 143 -4.46 5.10 3.74
C CYS A 143 -3.64 4.17 4.65
N LEU A 144 -3.65 2.86 4.38
CA LEU A 144 -2.87 1.88 5.15
C LEU A 144 -1.37 2.14 4.99
N LYS A 145 -0.91 2.40 3.77
CA LYS A 145 0.48 2.75 3.45
C LYS A 145 0.92 3.99 4.20
N ASN A 146 0.12 5.06 4.17
CA ASN A 146 0.43 6.30 4.85
C ASN A 146 0.50 6.11 6.36
N LEU A 147 -0.47 5.40 6.96
CA LEU A 147 -0.46 5.12 8.40
C LEU A 147 0.80 4.36 8.84
N LEU A 148 1.13 3.26 8.14
CA LEU A 148 2.32 2.46 8.47
C LEU A 148 3.61 3.23 8.22
N SER A 149 3.71 3.95 7.10
CA SER A 149 4.87 4.79 6.79
C SER A 149 5.09 5.86 7.86
N SER A 150 4.02 6.53 8.30
CA SER A 150 4.09 7.49 9.41
C SER A 150 4.54 6.85 10.71
N VAL A 151 4.04 5.66 11.06
CA VAL A 151 4.47 4.94 12.27
C VAL A 151 5.95 4.55 12.20
N ILE A 152 6.41 4.03 11.07
CA ILE A 152 7.82 3.64 10.89
C ILE A 152 8.73 4.88 10.96
N THR A 153 8.31 5.99 10.35
CA THR A 153 9.07 7.25 10.39
C THR A 153 9.13 7.80 11.81
N MET A 154 8.04 7.75 12.57
CA MET A 154 8.04 8.16 13.98
C MET A 154 8.90 7.24 14.86
N ALA A 155 8.90 5.93 14.60
CA ALA A 155 9.70 4.96 15.35
C ALA A 155 11.20 5.02 15.00
N GLY A 156 11.56 5.34 13.76
CA GLY A 156 12.95 5.52 13.32
C GLY A 156 13.51 6.92 13.58
N GLY A 157 12.66 7.89 13.91
CA GLY A 157 13.06 9.22 14.38
C GLY A 157 13.18 9.34 15.92
N LEU A 158 12.93 8.24 16.65
CA LEU A 158 13.15 8.05 18.08
C LEU A 158 14.47 7.29 18.29
#